data_AF-A0A8T4TW64-F1
#
_entry.id   AF-A0A8T4TW64-F1
#
_cell.length_a   1.000
_cell.length_b   1.000
_cell.length_c   1.000
_cell.angle_alpha   90.00
_cell.angle_beta   90.00
_cell.angle_gamma   90.00
#
_symmetry.space_group_name_H-M   'P 1'
#
loop_
_entity.id
_entity.type
_entity.pdbx_description
1 polymer ?
#
loop_
_entity_poly.entity_id
_entity_poly.type
_entity_poly.pdbx_seq_one_letter_code
_entity_poly.pdbx_strand_id
1 'polypeptide(L)'
;MNKQDYILLPGDYYRGKDLLIAKKKSLEGLSWKEAHIQLQEGNAFMLTPRIFFNFLKYLYEGKVYDGTGNRLPEPERTHFIQTIAEKGQQREEWLDMHFSTRGNNFYMDRVHVYENEVLSPRVRTEIEQTRRDFTPPNGVNLNSLILHPTESGLPEKEIPSGEDTFLHPRLDTVVSWRTTEKGRALLCSKNPEYPTTIIEVRAVYFREERAYGIKYQEALGERAVA
;
A
#
# COMPACT_ATOMS: atom_id res chain seq x y z
N MET A 1 15.00 -15.09 8.34
CA MET A 1 13.66 -14.77 7.82
C MET A 1 12.96 -16.08 7.47
N ASN A 2 11.81 -16.40 8.09
CA ASN A 2 11.02 -17.56 7.67
C ASN A 2 10.17 -17.15 6.46
N LYS A 3 10.42 -17.72 5.28
CA LYS A 3 9.75 -17.35 4.03
C LYS A 3 8.22 -17.56 4.08
N GLN A 4 7.73 -18.51 4.89
CA GLN A 4 6.30 -18.78 5.05
C GLN A 4 5.54 -17.65 5.76
N ASP A 5 6.25 -16.77 6.47
CA ASP A 5 5.68 -15.59 7.14
C ASP A 5 5.40 -14.43 6.17
N TYR A 6 5.56 -14.64 4.85
CA TYR A 6 5.42 -13.61 3.83
C TYR A 6 4.53 -14.05 2.67
N ILE A 7 3.91 -13.06 2.02
CA ILE A 7 3.20 -13.18 0.75
C ILE A 7 4.08 -12.55 -0.34
N LEU A 8 4.35 -13.29 -1.40
CA LEU A 8 5.02 -12.79 -2.58
C LEU A 8 4.04 -11.92 -3.38
N LEU A 9 4.42 -10.65 -3.57
CA LEU A 9 3.78 -9.72 -4.47
C LEU A 9 4.66 -9.60 -5.73
N PRO A 10 4.24 -10.26 -6.82
CA PRO A 10 4.99 -10.33 -8.08
C PRO A 10 4.89 -9.03 -8.86
N GLY A 11 6.01 -8.56 -9.41
CA GLY A 11 6.00 -7.44 -10.36
C GLY A 11 7.10 -6.40 -10.19
N ASP A 12 7.23 -5.54 -11.19
CA ASP A 12 8.20 -4.45 -11.27
C ASP A 12 7.73 -3.20 -10.47
N TYR A 13 7.56 -3.34 -9.16
CA TYR A 13 7.16 -2.21 -8.32
C TYR A 13 8.33 -1.33 -7.91
N TYR A 14 9.49 -1.94 -7.70
CA TYR A 14 10.69 -1.25 -7.25
C TYR A 14 11.97 -1.90 -7.82
N ARG A 15 12.49 -1.31 -8.90
CA ARG A 15 13.70 -1.76 -9.61
C ARG A 15 13.62 -3.18 -10.17
N GLY A 16 12.45 -3.60 -10.67
CA GLY A 16 12.27 -4.91 -11.29
C GLY A 16 12.24 -6.07 -10.32
N LYS A 17 11.86 -5.83 -9.06
CA LYS A 17 11.93 -6.84 -7.99
C LYS A 17 10.58 -7.13 -7.38
N ASP A 18 10.32 -8.42 -7.21
CA ASP A 18 9.24 -8.91 -6.38
C ASP A 18 9.37 -8.43 -4.94
N LEU A 19 8.23 -8.26 -4.28
CA LEU A 19 8.14 -7.84 -2.89
C LEU A 19 7.63 -8.99 -2.02
N LEU A 20 8.14 -9.05 -0.79
CA LEU A 20 7.57 -9.93 0.24
C LEU A 20 6.78 -9.09 1.23
N ILE A 21 5.48 -9.32 1.31
CA ILE A 21 4.58 -8.67 2.25
C ILE A 21 4.49 -9.51 3.52
N ALA A 22 4.84 -8.95 4.68
CA ALA A 22 4.81 -9.69 5.92
C ALA A 22 3.37 -10.03 6.35
N LYS A 23 3.15 -11.25 6.87
CA LYS A 23 1.85 -11.71 7.39
C LYS A 23 1.59 -11.27 8.83
N LYS A 24 2.65 -11.00 9.61
CA LYS A 24 2.58 -10.77 11.06
C LYS A 24 2.48 -9.30 11.42
N LYS A 25 1.71 -9.03 12.46
CA LYS A 25 1.55 -7.74 13.15
C LYS A 25 2.85 -7.28 13.84
N SER A 26 3.24 -6.00 13.74
CA SER A 26 4.39 -5.44 14.50
C SER A 26 4.43 -3.90 14.69
N LEU A 27 3.45 -3.13 14.21
CA LEU A 27 3.56 -1.65 14.20
C LEU A 27 2.39 -0.94 14.93
N GLU A 28 1.53 -1.70 15.60
CA GLU A 28 0.40 -1.15 16.34
C GLU A 28 0.82 -0.05 17.34
N GLY A 29 0.08 1.06 17.36
CA GLY A 29 0.31 2.16 18.29
C GLY A 29 1.40 3.15 17.89
N LEU A 30 1.99 3.00 16.70
CA LEU A 30 3.03 3.90 16.20
C LEU A 30 2.45 5.03 15.34
N SER A 31 3.06 6.20 15.45
CA SER A 31 2.92 7.28 14.47
C SER A 31 3.47 6.87 13.10
N TRP A 32 3.16 7.65 12.07
CA TRP A 32 3.64 7.38 10.71
C TRP A 32 5.17 7.42 10.63
N LYS A 33 5.80 8.37 11.34
CA LYS A 33 7.27 8.52 11.39
C LYS A 33 7.92 7.36 12.15
N GLU A 34 7.42 7.01 13.33
CA GLU A 34 7.93 5.88 14.12
C GLU A 34 7.82 4.56 13.36
N ALA A 35 6.70 4.35 12.65
CA ALA A 35 6.52 3.19 11.79
C ALA A 35 7.59 3.13 10.69
N HIS A 36 7.91 4.24 10.02
CA HIS A 36 8.98 4.30 9.02
C HIS A 36 10.36 3.96 9.60
N ILE A 37 10.67 4.46 10.80
CA ILE A 37 11.96 4.20 11.47
C ILE A 37 12.08 2.71 11.81
N GLN A 38 11.09 2.16 12.52
CA GLN A 38 11.10 0.76 12.93
C GLN A 38 11.12 -0.21 11.74
N LEU A 39 10.41 0.13 10.65
CA LEU A 39 10.47 -0.66 9.42
C LEU A 39 11.88 -0.69 8.82
N GLN A 40 12.54 0.46 8.74
CA GLN A 40 13.87 0.56 8.12
C GLN A 40 14.97 -0.13 8.94
N GLU A 41 14.89 -0.10 10.27
CA GLU A 41 15.75 -0.91 11.15
C GLU A 41 15.64 -2.42 10.82
N GLY A 42 14.45 -2.87 10.43
CA GLY A 42 14.16 -4.23 9.99
C GLY A 42 14.42 -4.53 8.50
N ASN A 43 15.06 -3.62 7.75
CA ASN A 43 15.18 -3.68 6.28
C ASN A 43 13.82 -3.84 5.55
N ALA A 44 12.76 -3.27 6.13
CA ALA A 44 11.42 -3.22 5.59
C ALA A 44 11.02 -1.80 5.22
N PHE A 45 9.90 -1.65 4.52
CA PHE A 45 9.34 -0.36 4.16
C PHE A 45 7.82 -0.40 4.13
N MET A 46 7.23 0.79 4.29
CA MET A 46 5.80 1.01 4.21
C MET A 46 5.36 1.05 2.76
N LEU A 47 4.23 0.42 2.42
CA LEU A 47 3.77 0.40 1.04
C LEU A 47 3.28 1.78 0.60
N THR A 48 3.65 2.18 -0.62
CA THR A 48 2.95 3.29 -1.29
C THR A 48 1.52 2.85 -1.64
N PRO A 49 0.56 3.79 -1.76
CA PRO A 49 -0.83 3.45 -2.10
C PRO A 49 -0.97 2.60 -3.35
N ARG A 50 -0.20 2.87 -4.41
CA ARG A 50 -0.20 2.05 -5.64
C ARG A 50 0.16 0.59 -5.35
N ILE A 51 1.24 0.35 -4.59
CA ILE A 51 1.69 -1.01 -4.28
C ILE A 51 0.67 -1.71 -3.37
N PHE A 52 0.11 -0.99 -2.41
CA PHE A 52 -0.94 -1.51 -1.53
C PHE A 52 -2.19 -1.94 -2.31
N PHE A 53 -2.68 -1.12 -3.24
CA PHE A 53 -3.84 -1.50 -4.07
C PHE A 53 -3.54 -2.64 -5.04
N ASN A 54 -2.33 -2.71 -5.60
CA ASN A 54 -1.90 -3.89 -6.33
C ASN A 54 -1.94 -5.14 -5.45
N PHE A 55 -1.39 -5.08 -4.23
CA PHE A 55 -1.46 -6.21 -3.29
C PHE A 55 -2.90 -6.68 -3.05
N LEU A 56 -3.83 -5.75 -2.80
CA LEU A 56 -5.25 -6.08 -2.67
C LEU A 56 -5.81 -6.73 -3.94
N LYS A 57 -5.48 -6.22 -5.13
CA LYS A 57 -5.88 -6.82 -6.40
C LYS A 57 -5.44 -8.28 -6.51
N TYR A 58 -4.17 -8.57 -6.23
CA TYR A 58 -3.65 -9.94 -6.29
C TYR A 58 -4.35 -10.87 -5.30
N LEU A 59 -4.70 -10.37 -4.10
CA LEU A 59 -5.50 -11.11 -3.13
C LEU A 59 -6.87 -11.47 -3.73
N TYR A 60 -7.62 -10.50 -4.26
CA TYR A 60 -8.95 -10.74 -4.86
C TYR A 60 -8.89 -11.68 -6.06
N GLU A 61 -7.87 -11.55 -6.92
CA GLU A 61 -7.67 -12.43 -8.08
C GLU A 61 -7.19 -13.85 -7.71
N GLY A 62 -6.77 -14.07 -6.45
CA GLY A 62 -6.20 -15.34 -6.02
C GLY A 62 -4.86 -15.68 -6.65
N LYS A 63 -4.10 -14.65 -7.04
CA LYS A 63 -2.76 -14.72 -7.65
C LYS A 63 -1.65 -14.40 -6.62
N VAL A 64 -1.89 -14.76 -5.36
CA VAL A 64 -0.94 -14.58 -4.26
C VAL A 64 -0.26 -15.90 -3.91
N TYR A 65 1.02 -15.81 -3.58
CA TYR A 65 1.88 -16.94 -3.25
C TYR A 65 2.57 -16.64 -1.93
N ASP A 66 2.97 -17.64 -1.17
CA ASP A 66 3.83 -17.43 -0.01
C ASP A 66 5.27 -17.13 -0.43
N GLY A 67 6.13 -16.76 0.51
CA GLY A 67 7.55 -16.51 0.22
C GLY A 67 8.34 -17.74 -0.24
N THR A 68 7.73 -18.94 -0.26
CA THR A 68 8.32 -20.16 -0.83
C THR A 68 7.86 -20.44 -2.26
N GLY A 69 6.99 -19.59 -2.81
CA GLY A 69 6.45 -19.71 -4.16
C GLY A 69 5.23 -20.63 -4.27
N ASN A 70 4.68 -21.10 -3.15
CA ASN A 70 3.45 -21.90 -3.17
C ASN A 70 2.23 -20.99 -3.18
N ARG A 71 1.18 -21.36 -3.91
CA ARG A 71 -0.06 -20.57 -3.92
C ARG A 71 -0.63 -20.49 -2.50
N LEU A 72 -1.03 -19.29 -2.08
CA LEU A 72 -1.62 -19.10 -0.77
C LEU A 72 -2.95 -19.88 -0.69
N PRO A 73 -3.17 -20.71 0.35
CA PRO A 73 -4.44 -21.43 0.51
C PRO A 73 -5.64 -20.49 0.53
N GLU A 74 -6.76 -20.95 -0.04
CA GLU A 74 -8.00 -20.17 -0.13
C GLU A 74 -8.46 -19.61 1.23
N PRO A 75 -8.49 -20.40 2.33
CA PRO A 75 -8.92 -19.89 3.63
C PRO A 75 -8.00 -18.79 4.18
N GLU A 76 -6.70 -18.93 3.97
CA GLU A 76 -5.71 -17.95 4.41
C GLU A 76 -5.83 -16.64 3.60
N ARG A 77 -5.96 -16.75 2.28
CA ARG A 77 -6.21 -15.60 1.40
C ARG A 77 -7.49 -14.86 1.80
N THR A 78 -8.58 -15.60 2.02
CA THR A 78 -9.86 -15.02 2.40
C THR A 78 -9.78 -14.34 3.76
N HIS A 79 -9.01 -14.89 4.71
CA HIS A 79 -8.72 -14.23 5.97
C HIS A 79 -7.99 -12.89 5.78
N PHE A 80 -7.01 -12.80 4.87
CA PHE A 80 -6.35 -11.53 4.55
C PHE A 80 -7.30 -10.50 3.93
N ILE A 81 -8.13 -10.92 2.97
CA ILE A 81 -9.14 -10.03 2.35
C ILE A 81 -10.08 -9.48 3.42
N GLN A 82 -10.62 -10.34 4.28
CA GLN A 82 -11.52 -9.94 5.37
C GLN A 82 -10.83 -9.02 6.38
N THR A 83 -9.53 -9.22 6.61
CA THR A 83 -8.75 -8.47 7.60
C THR A 83 -8.35 -7.09 7.10
N ILE A 84 -8.03 -6.96 5.81
CA ILE A 84 -7.39 -5.77 5.23
C ILE A 84 -8.40 -4.96 4.41
N ALA A 85 -9.22 -5.63 3.61
CA ALA A 85 -9.97 -5.01 2.52
C ALA A 85 -11.47 -4.89 2.77
N GLU A 86 -12.05 -5.74 3.61
CA GLU A 86 -13.51 -5.78 3.83
C GLU A 86 -13.96 -4.90 5.00
N LYS A 87 -15.25 -4.52 4.97
CA LYS A 87 -15.90 -3.83 6.10
C LYS A 87 -15.87 -4.76 7.33
N GLY A 88 -15.56 -4.22 8.50
CA GLY A 88 -15.39 -5.03 9.70
C GLY A 88 -14.90 -4.22 10.91
N GLN A 89 -14.12 -4.84 11.78
CA GLN A 89 -13.52 -4.14 12.92
C GLN A 89 -12.77 -2.89 12.47
N GLN A 90 -12.75 -1.86 13.32
CA GLN A 90 -11.99 -0.65 13.05
C GLN A 90 -10.51 -0.98 12.95
N ARG A 91 -9.96 -0.79 11.76
CA ARG A 91 -8.54 -0.99 11.47
C ARG A 91 -8.10 0.07 10.46
N GLU A 92 -6.84 0.45 10.50
CA GLU A 92 -6.27 1.49 9.67
C GLU A 92 -4.85 1.12 9.25
N GLU A 93 -4.35 1.55 8.09
CA GLU A 93 -2.99 1.27 7.63
C GLU A 93 -2.35 2.57 7.21
N TRP A 94 -1.13 2.82 7.67
CA TRP A 94 -0.31 3.88 7.11
C TRP A 94 0.19 3.49 5.72
N LEU A 95 0.08 4.42 4.77
CA LEU A 95 0.68 4.27 3.45
C LEU A 95 1.78 5.31 3.26
N ASP A 96 2.82 4.95 2.50
CA ASP A 96 3.98 5.80 2.24
C ASP A 96 3.63 6.87 1.22
N MET A 97 2.90 7.88 1.69
CA MET A 97 2.55 9.08 0.95
C MET A 97 2.25 10.22 1.91
N HIS A 98 3.10 11.25 1.89
CA HIS A 98 2.98 12.49 2.65
C HIS A 98 2.69 13.66 1.70
N PHE A 99 1.94 14.65 2.16
CA PHE A 99 1.61 15.83 1.37
C PHE A 99 2.25 17.07 1.96
N SER A 100 3.03 17.77 1.15
CA SER A 100 3.80 18.94 1.58
C SER A 100 3.63 20.13 0.62
N THR A 101 4.06 21.30 1.06
CA THR A 101 4.18 22.49 0.20
C THR A 101 5.63 22.94 0.09
N ARG A 102 5.99 23.49 -1.07
CA ARG A 102 7.25 24.21 -1.27
C ARG A 102 6.98 25.41 -2.15
N GLY A 103 7.10 26.60 -1.56
CA GLY A 103 6.60 27.82 -2.20
C GLY A 103 5.08 27.71 -2.39
N ASN A 104 4.61 27.93 -3.61
CA ASN A 104 3.18 27.87 -3.95
C ASN A 104 2.72 26.50 -4.45
N ASN A 105 3.63 25.53 -4.60
CA ASN A 105 3.33 24.23 -5.19
C ASN A 105 3.04 23.19 -4.09
N PHE A 106 2.12 22.28 -4.40
CA PHE A 106 1.68 21.19 -3.53
C PHE A 106 2.26 19.88 -4.04
N TYR A 107 2.80 19.05 -3.16
CA TYR A 107 3.57 17.87 -3.53
C TYR A 107 3.08 16.60 -2.84
N MET A 108 3.23 15.50 -3.57
CA MET A 108 3.14 14.13 -3.10
C MET A 108 4.55 13.58 -2.87
N ASP A 109 4.88 13.34 -1.62
CA ASP A 109 6.15 12.81 -1.16
C ASP A 109 6.00 11.31 -0.87
N ARG A 110 6.90 10.48 -1.41
CA ARG A 110 6.85 9.01 -1.31
C ARG A 110 8.24 8.44 -1.17
N VAL A 111 8.30 7.16 -0.80
CA VAL A 111 9.55 6.39 -0.69
C VAL A 111 10.44 7.05 0.36
N HIS A 112 9.88 7.23 1.56
CA HIS A 112 10.58 7.93 2.63
C HIS A 112 11.68 7.07 3.24
N VAL A 113 12.85 7.68 3.43
CA VAL A 113 14.05 7.07 4.00
C VAL A 113 14.50 7.88 5.21
N TYR A 114 14.82 7.18 6.29
CA TYR A 114 15.28 7.77 7.55
C TYR A 114 16.80 7.71 7.60
N GLU A 115 17.44 8.86 7.42
CA GLU A 115 18.90 9.01 7.41
C GLU A 115 19.28 10.26 8.18
N ASN A 116 20.34 10.21 9.00
CA ASN A 116 20.82 11.34 9.79
C ASN A 116 19.70 12.00 10.63
N GLU A 117 18.89 11.18 11.27
CA GLU A 117 17.76 11.59 12.12
C GLU A 117 16.59 12.29 11.38
N VAL A 118 16.63 12.32 10.04
CA VAL A 118 15.62 12.97 9.20
C VAL A 118 14.92 11.95 8.32
N LEU A 119 13.59 11.94 8.37
CA LEU A 119 12.76 11.18 7.43
C LEU A 119 12.53 12.05 6.18
N SER A 120 13.05 11.62 5.04
CA SER A 120 13.01 12.41 3.80
C SER A 120 12.50 11.58 2.61
N PRO A 121 11.70 12.17 1.71
CA PRO A 121 11.22 11.45 0.53
C PRO A 121 12.31 11.28 -0.52
N ARG A 122 12.32 10.13 -1.19
CA ARG A 122 13.14 9.91 -2.40
C ARG A 122 12.41 10.26 -3.68
N VAL A 123 11.08 10.27 -3.65
CA VAL A 123 10.24 10.62 -4.80
C VAL A 123 9.31 11.76 -4.40
N ARG A 124 9.33 12.83 -5.20
CA ARG A 124 8.46 13.99 -5.06
C ARG A 124 7.75 14.26 -6.39
N THR A 125 6.44 14.37 -6.35
CA THR A 125 5.61 14.63 -7.53
C THR A 125 4.69 15.81 -7.24
N GLU A 126 4.70 16.83 -8.10
CA GLU A 126 3.76 17.95 -7.96
C GLU A 126 2.31 17.47 -8.22
N ILE A 127 1.37 17.96 -7.42
CA ILE A 127 -0.05 17.65 -7.55
C ILE A 127 -0.76 18.91 -8.05
N GLU A 128 -1.50 18.78 -9.14
CA GLU A 128 -2.38 19.84 -9.63
C GLU A 128 -3.44 20.22 -8.57
N GLN A 129 -3.74 21.51 -8.46
CA GLN A 129 -4.73 22.02 -7.50
C GLN A 129 -6.08 21.29 -7.60
N THR A 130 -6.51 20.93 -8.81
CA THR A 130 -7.79 20.24 -9.00
C THR A 130 -7.85 18.84 -8.39
N ARG A 131 -6.71 18.18 -8.17
CA ARG A 131 -6.63 16.92 -7.43
C ARG A 131 -6.58 17.14 -5.91
N ARG A 132 -6.03 18.26 -5.46
CA ARG A 132 -5.98 18.64 -4.05
C ARG A 132 -7.38 18.88 -3.48
N ASP A 133 -8.27 19.49 -4.25
CA ASP A 133 -9.59 19.91 -3.75
C ASP A 133 -10.71 18.91 -4.08
N PHE A 134 -10.37 17.73 -4.63
CA PHE A 134 -11.35 16.76 -5.10
C PHE A 134 -11.82 15.81 -3.99
N THR A 135 -13.01 16.06 -3.44
CA THR A 135 -13.77 15.07 -2.69
C THR A 135 -15.08 14.76 -3.40
N PRO A 136 -15.27 13.51 -3.87
CA PRO A 136 -16.53 13.08 -4.47
C PRO A 136 -17.69 13.25 -3.50
N PRO A 137 -18.79 13.94 -3.89
CA PRO A 137 -19.91 14.22 -2.98
C PRO A 137 -20.67 12.95 -2.58
N ASN A 138 -20.65 11.92 -3.42
CA ASN A 138 -21.38 10.67 -3.23
C ASN A 138 -20.45 9.50 -2.91
N GLY A 139 -19.30 9.78 -2.29
CA GLY A 139 -18.27 8.77 -2.03
C GLY A 139 -17.62 8.22 -3.31
N VAL A 140 -16.82 7.18 -3.13
CA VAL A 140 -16.05 6.52 -4.19
C VAL A 140 -16.27 5.02 -4.17
N ASN A 141 -16.08 4.39 -5.33
CA ASN A 141 -15.98 2.94 -5.42
C ASN A 141 -14.49 2.53 -5.27
N LEU A 142 -14.05 2.21 -4.06
CA LEU A 142 -12.66 1.77 -3.84
C LEU A 142 -12.39 0.39 -4.46
N ASN A 143 -13.42 -0.43 -4.78
CA ASN A 143 -13.19 -1.66 -5.55
C ASN A 143 -12.70 -1.35 -6.97
N SER A 144 -13.19 -0.27 -7.59
CA SER A 144 -12.67 0.18 -8.88
C SER A 144 -11.17 0.50 -8.78
N LEU A 145 -10.77 1.20 -7.73
CA LEU A 145 -9.36 1.54 -7.47
C LEU A 145 -8.51 0.30 -7.13
N ILE A 146 -9.05 -0.68 -6.42
CA ILE A 146 -8.38 -1.96 -6.14
C ILE A 146 -8.13 -2.71 -7.46
N LEU A 147 -9.14 -2.84 -8.31
CA LEU A 147 -9.03 -3.60 -9.58
C LEU A 147 -8.19 -2.86 -10.63
N HIS A 148 -8.22 -1.53 -10.60
CA HIS A 148 -7.50 -0.65 -11.52
C HIS A 148 -6.73 0.46 -10.76
N PRO A 149 -5.63 0.12 -10.08
CA PRO A 149 -4.84 1.11 -9.33
C PRO A 149 -4.24 2.17 -10.26
N THR A 150 -4.35 3.44 -9.87
CA THR A 150 -3.77 4.56 -10.61
C THR A 150 -2.26 4.64 -10.36
N GLU A 151 -1.56 5.48 -11.13
CA GLU A 151 -0.11 5.69 -10.99
C GLU A 151 0.30 6.24 -9.59
N SER A 152 -0.57 7.01 -8.94
CA SER A 152 -0.36 7.43 -7.56
C SER A 152 -0.93 6.43 -6.55
N GLY A 153 -1.92 5.63 -6.94
CA GLY A 153 -2.78 4.88 -6.03
C GLY A 153 -3.83 5.75 -5.34
N LEU A 154 -4.09 6.96 -5.84
CA LEU A 154 -5.20 7.81 -5.39
C LEU A 154 -6.33 7.80 -6.43
N PRO A 155 -7.60 7.98 -6.01
CA PRO A 155 -8.71 8.22 -6.90
C PRO A 155 -8.47 9.35 -7.91
N GLU A 156 -8.88 9.13 -9.15
CA GLU A 156 -8.95 10.16 -10.18
C GLU A 156 -10.36 10.77 -10.27
N LYS A 157 -10.51 11.85 -11.03
CA LYS A 157 -11.77 12.59 -11.13
C LYS A 157 -12.90 11.73 -11.68
N GLU A 158 -12.60 10.83 -12.62
CA GLU A 158 -13.57 9.91 -13.22
C GLU A 158 -13.81 8.63 -12.40
N ILE A 159 -13.34 8.54 -11.15
CA ILE A 159 -13.62 7.35 -10.34
C ILE A 159 -15.13 7.13 -10.18
N PRO A 160 -15.65 5.91 -10.37
CA PRO A 160 -17.07 5.63 -10.15
C PRO A 160 -17.48 5.98 -8.72
N SER A 161 -18.68 6.55 -8.56
CA SER A 161 -19.27 6.79 -7.23
C SER A 161 -19.55 5.47 -6.51
N GLY A 162 -19.56 5.52 -5.19
CA GLY A 162 -19.77 4.35 -4.34
C GLY A 162 -19.86 4.72 -2.87
N GLU A 163 -20.04 3.74 -2.00
CA GLU A 163 -20.27 3.98 -0.57
C GLU A 163 -18.98 4.25 0.24
N ASP A 164 -17.81 4.05 -0.36
CA ASP A 164 -16.55 4.21 0.36
C ASP A 164 -16.16 5.69 0.45
N THR A 165 -15.39 6.03 1.48
CA THR A 165 -14.97 7.42 1.73
C THR A 165 -13.61 7.69 1.10
N PHE A 166 -13.48 8.85 0.45
CA PHE A 166 -12.19 9.41 0.07
C PHE A 166 -12.07 10.84 0.61
N LEU A 167 -11.02 11.07 1.41
CA LEU A 167 -10.65 12.44 1.80
C LEU A 167 -9.43 12.87 1.00
N HIS A 168 -9.56 14.03 0.37
CA HIS A 168 -8.55 14.61 -0.51
C HIS A 168 -7.26 15.00 0.24
N PRO A 169 -6.13 15.14 -0.48
CA PRO A 169 -4.85 15.56 0.08
C PRO A 169 -4.90 16.89 0.86
N ARG A 170 -4.39 16.90 2.10
CA ARG A 170 -4.23 18.12 2.91
C ARG A 170 -2.77 18.38 3.25
N LEU A 171 -2.43 19.64 3.49
CA LEU A 171 -1.07 20.01 3.91
C LEU A 171 -0.68 19.29 5.21
N ASP A 172 0.54 18.76 5.24
CA ASP A 172 1.17 18.09 6.38
C ASP A 172 0.35 16.90 6.89
N THR A 173 -0.17 16.13 5.93
CA THR A 173 -0.91 14.90 6.21
C THR A 173 -0.38 13.74 5.41
N VAL A 174 -0.71 12.54 5.86
CA VAL A 174 -0.34 11.28 5.21
C VAL A 174 -1.57 10.49 4.79
N VAL A 175 -1.36 9.56 3.86
CA VAL A 175 -2.42 8.65 3.42
C VAL A 175 -2.57 7.51 4.41
N SER A 176 -3.82 7.23 4.78
CA SER A 176 -4.18 5.98 5.44
C SER A 176 -5.34 5.26 4.77
N TRP A 177 -5.31 3.93 4.80
CA TRP A 177 -6.44 3.06 4.44
C TRP A 177 -7.17 2.65 5.70
N ARG A 178 -8.49 2.79 5.78
CA ARG A 178 -9.28 2.44 6.98
C ARG A 178 -10.44 1.53 6.62
N THR A 179 -10.68 0.52 7.45
CA THR A 179 -11.89 -0.32 7.42
C THR A 179 -12.64 -0.14 8.74
N THR A 180 -13.97 -0.08 8.66
CA THR A 180 -14.89 -0.04 9.80
C THR A 180 -16.15 -0.82 9.45
N GLU A 181 -17.04 -1.01 10.42
CA GLU A 181 -18.34 -1.65 10.18
C GLU A 181 -19.21 -0.80 9.25
N LYS A 182 -18.96 0.52 9.20
CA LYS A 182 -19.70 1.46 8.36
C LYS A 182 -19.21 1.52 6.92
N GLY A 183 -18.00 1.06 6.64
CA GLY A 183 -17.39 1.23 5.32
C GLY A 183 -15.88 1.27 5.34
N ARG A 184 -15.32 1.52 4.16
CA ARG A 184 -13.89 1.68 3.94
C ARG A 184 -13.58 3.12 3.60
N ALA A 185 -12.35 3.53 3.86
CA ALA A 185 -11.90 4.87 3.55
C ALA A 185 -10.45 4.91 3.09
N LEU A 186 -10.16 5.79 2.14
CA LEU A 186 -8.81 6.25 1.83
C LEU A 186 -8.70 7.70 2.26
N LEU A 187 -7.89 7.96 3.28
CA LEU A 187 -7.85 9.24 3.98
C LEU A 187 -6.51 9.93 3.71
N CYS A 188 -6.51 11.03 2.96
CA CYS A 188 -5.31 11.83 2.68
C CYS A 188 -5.23 13.06 3.59
N SER A 189 -5.71 12.93 4.83
CA SER A 189 -5.91 14.06 5.75
C SER A 189 -5.49 13.74 7.19
N LYS A 190 -4.76 12.64 7.39
CA LYS A 190 -4.41 12.15 8.71
C LYS A 190 -3.11 12.80 9.17
N ASN A 191 -3.10 13.31 10.40
CA ASN A 191 -1.89 13.88 10.98
C ASN A 191 -0.88 12.74 11.26
N PRO A 192 0.37 12.85 10.75
CA PRO A 192 1.39 11.82 10.87
C PRO A 192 1.83 11.55 12.32
N GLU A 193 1.62 12.48 13.24
CA GLU A 193 2.02 12.38 14.65
C GLU A 193 1.06 11.54 15.50
N TYR A 194 -0.16 11.29 15.03
CA TYR A 194 -1.10 10.48 15.80
C TYR A 194 -0.82 8.99 15.62
N PRO A 195 -0.88 8.18 16.68
CA PRO A 195 -0.82 6.74 16.54
C PRO A 195 -2.08 6.22 15.83
N THR A 196 -1.94 5.07 15.16
CA THR A 196 -3.07 4.41 14.49
C THR A 196 -3.16 2.93 14.84
N THR A 197 -4.35 2.36 14.64
CA THR A 197 -4.62 0.93 14.83
C THR A 197 -4.29 0.19 13.53
N ILE A 198 -3.14 -0.50 13.46
CA ILE A 198 -2.53 -0.92 12.18
C ILE A 198 -3.14 -2.23 11.61
N ILE A 199 -3.42 -2.29 10.30
CA ILE A 199 -3.87 -3.48 9.54
C ILE A 199 -2.68 -4.40 9.16
N GLU A 200 -1.50 -3.79 9.04
CA GLU A 200 -0.12 -4.26 9.01
C GLU A 200 0.32 -4.90 7.70
N VAL A 201 0.39 -4.07 6.65
CA VAL A 201 0.89 -4.45 5.33
C VAL A 201 2.25 -3.79 5.09
N ARG A 202 3.33 -4.48 5.51
CA ARG A 202 4.72 -4.04 5.28
C ARG A 202 5.43 -4.91 4.26
N ALA A 203 6.33 -4.32 3.48
CA ALA A 203 7.13 -5.04 2.49
C ALA A 203 8.61 -5.12 2.90
N VAL A 204 9.25 -6.22 2.53
CA VAL A 204 10.71 -6.34 2.45
C VAL A 204 11.10 -6.64 1.01
N TYR A 205 12.27 -6.15 0.58
CA TYR A 205 12.79 -6.48 -0.75
C TYR A 205 13.13 -7.97 -0.84
N PHE A 206 12.64 -8.64 -1.88
CA PHE A 206 13.11 -9.98 -2.21
C PHE A 206 14.54 -9.88 -2.79
N ARG A 207 15.51 -10.52 -2.12
CA ARG A 207 16.95 -10.43 -2.50
C ARG A 207 17.47 -11.63 -3.29
N GLU A 208 16.67 -12.67 -3.54
CA GLU A 208 17.16 -13.83 -4.28
C GLU A 208 17.22 -13.54 -5.78
N GLU A 209 18.44 -13.43 -6.30
CA GLU A 209 18.72 -13.32 -7.73
C GLU A 209 18.20 -14.58 -8.45
N ARG A 210 17.17 -14.39 -9.29
CA ARG A 210 16.82 -15.25 -10.44
C ARG A 210 16.22 -16.65 -10.20
N ALA A 211 16.21 -17.23 -9.00
CA ALA A 211 15.76 -18.63 -8.83
C ALA A 211 14.23 -18.87 -8.91
N TYR A 212 13.40 -17.89 -8.52
CA TYR A 212 11.93 -18.05 -8.47
C TYR A 212 11.20 -17.49 -9.70
N GLY A 213 11.82 -16.58 -10.46
CA GLY A 213 11.24 -16.02 -11.66
C GLY A 213 10.83 -17.08 -12.69
N ILE A 214 11.57 -18.19 -12.77
CA ILE A 214 11.32 -19.27 -13.73
C ILE A 214 10.05 -20.05 -13.37
N LYS A 215 9.92 -20.55 -12.13
CA LYS A 215 8.69 -21.27 -11.69
C LYS A 215 7.46 -20.37 -11.66
N TYR A 216 7.65 -19.07 -11.41
CA TYR A 216 6.58 -18.09 -11.32
C TYR A 216 6.05 -17.67 -12.71
N GLN A 217 6.93 -17.41 -13.67
CA GLN A 217 6.53 -17.14 -15.06
C GLN A 217 5.89 -18.37 -15.73
N GLU A 218 6.38 -19.57 -15.42
CA GLU A 218 5.74 -20.83 -15.82
C GLU A 218 4.33 -20.97 -15.24
N ALA A 219 4.10 -20.55 -13.98
CA ALA A 219 2.79 -20.61 -13.34
C ALA A 219 1.80 -19.52 -13.83
N LEU A 220 2.29 -18.37 -14.31
CA LEU A 220 1.49 -17.32 -14.93
C LEU A 220 1.18 -17.57 -16.41
N GLY A 221 1.74 -18.62 -17.02
CA GLY A 221 1.57 -18.91 -18.46
C GLY A 221 2.28 -17.91 -19.37
N GLU A 222 3.09 -17.01 -18.82
CA GLU A 222 3.92 -16.09 -19.59
C GLU A 222 5.20 -16.82 -19.97
N ARG A 223 5.14 -17.52 -21.11
CA ARG A 223 6.35 -17.97 -21.81
C ARG A 223 7.22 -16.74 -22.07
N ALA A 224 8.44 -16.78 -21.55
CA ALA A 224 9.53 -15.92 -21.99
C ALA A 224 9.59 -15.91 -23.52
N VAL A 225 9.27 -14.76 -24.11
CA VAL A 225 9.67 -14.48 -25.49
C VAL A 225 11.17 -14.21 -25.43
N ALA A 226 11.90 -15.01 -26.20
CA ALA A 226 13.36 -15.02 -26.31
C ALA A 226 13.96 -13.67 -26.69
#